data_AF-A0A174IZ95-F1
#
_entry.id   AF-A0A174IZ95-F1
#
_cell.length_a   1.000
_cell.length_b   1.000
_cell.length_c   1.000
_cell.angle_alpha   90.00
_cell.angle_beta   90.00
_cell.angle_gamma   90.00
#
_symmetry.space_group_name_H-M   'P 1'
#
loop_
_entity.id
_entity.type
_entity.pdbx_description
1 polymer ?
#
loop_
_entity_poly.entity_id
_entity_poly.type
_entity_poly.pdbx_seq_one_letter_code
_entity_poly.pdbx_strand_id
1 'polypeptide(L)'
;MTTYTDKNLRLPTDLQYAIGRASARIPGWDYQQMPYIDAWGREDSSGPLWLRMANNFLNPAYTSNKQVTSVDEEIQMIYDQTGDKTVVPSRPERYITVDGERIDLSKEKYEQYATKRGQMQFEMLGNIIDNPTYRSMSDTDKAFVIDSVYEYADKTTKSEISSYRLDGWVKTAAQSDLSPEDYILFRAATVDIEGDKDENGKTIPGSKKKKVLNVIDQMNVSDEVKDKYYYAAGYDEDTISDAPWHGWGWW
;
A
#
# COMPACT_ATOMS: atom_id res chain seq x y z
N MET A 1 -30.68 1.26 5.73
CA MET A 1 -30.48 2.45 4.87
C MET A 1 -30.31 1.98 3.44
N THR A 2 -31.08 2.52 2.51
CA THR A 2 -30.91 2.29 1.06
C THR A 2 -30.09 3.43 0.48
N THR A 3 -28.87 3.15 0.00
CA THR A 3 -28.03 4.17 -0.65
C THR A 3 -28.59 4.45 -2.05
N TYR A 4 -28.87 5.72 -2.34
CA TYR A 4 -29.32 6.20 -3.65
C TYR A 4 -28.15 6.18 -4.65
N THR A 5 -28.37 5.61 -5.83
CA THR A 5 -27.39 5.60 -6.94
C THR A 5 -27.80 6.58 -8.03
N ASP A 6 -26.90 7.46 -8.44
CA ASP A 6 -27.12 8.43 -9.52
C ASP A 6 -26.67 7.83 -10.86
N LYS A 7 -27.58 7.85 -11.83
CA LYS A 7 -27.37 7.30 -13.17
C LYS A 7 -26.61 8.24 -14.11
N ASN A 8 -26.39 9.50 -13.72
CA ASN A 8 -25.65 10.49 -14.51
C ASN A 8 -24.16 10.57 -14.14
N LEU A 9 -23.74 9.86 -13.09
CA LEU A 9 -22.33 9.73 -12.69
C LEU A 9 -21.66 8.62 -13.51
N ARG A 10 -20.52 8.92 -14.15
CA ARG A 10 -19.64 7.94 -14.82
C ARG A 10 -18.90 7.02 -13.82
N LEU A 11 -19.55 6.65 -12.73
CA LEU A 11 -19.00 5.74 -11.73
C LEU A 11 -19.78 4.42 -11.77
N PRO A 12 -19.10 3.26 -11.83
CA PRO A 12 -19.75 1.97 -11.72
C PRO A 12 -20.65 1.90 -10.48
N THR A 13 -21.84 1.32 -10.60
CA THR A 13 -22.86 1.26 -9.53
C THR A 13 -22.31 0.64 -8.24
N ASP A 14 -21.40 -0.31 -8.33
CA ASP A 14 -20.74 -0.95 -7.18
C ASP A 14 -19.82 0.01 -6.40
N LEU A 15 -19.21 0.99 -7.09
CA LEU A 15 -18.46 2.05 -6.42
C LEU A 15 -19.44 2.96 -5.65
N GLN A 16 -20.62 3.26 -6.21
CA GLN A 16 -21.67 4.01 -5.52
C GLN A 16 -22.17 3.27 -4.25
N TYR A 17 -22.19 1.94 -4.25
CA TYR A 17 -22.51 1.14 -3.06
C TYR A 17 -21.38 1.10 -2.01
N ALA A 18 -20.11 1.03 -2.42
CA ALA A 18 -18.97 1.16 -1.51
C ALA A 18 -18.97 2.54 -0.83
N ILE A 19 -19.27 3.59 -1.60
CA ILE A 19 -19.48 4.97 -1.15
C ILE A 19 -20.60 5.06 -0.09
N GLY A 20 -21.70 4.37 -0.30
CA GLY A 20 -22.82 4.30 0.65
C GLY A 20 -22.49 3.62 1.98
N ARG A 21 -21.58 2.65 1.98
CA ARG A 21 -21.14 1.92 3.18
C ARG A 21 -20.07 2.68 3.97
N ALA A 22 -19.12 3.32 3.29
CA ALA A 22 -18.07 4.12 3.94
C ALA A 22 -18.61 5.42 4.58
N SER A 23 -19.78 5.91 4.13
CA SER A 23 -20.44 7.11 4.65
C SER A 23 -21.50 6.85 5.73
N ALA A 24 -21.72 5.58 6.11
CA ALA A 24 -22.73 5.23 7.10
C ALA A 24 -22.36 5.77 8.49
N ARG A 25 -22.91 6.92 8.85
CA ARG A 25 -23.03 7.35 10.26
C ARG A 25 -23.72 6.22 11.03
N ILE A 26 -23.10 5.73 12.10
CA ILE A 26 -23.74 4.81 13.06
C ILE A 26 -24.83 5.60 13.80
N PRO A 27 -26.12 5.26 13.64
CA PRO A 27 -27.20 5.97 14.33
C PRO A 27 -27.22 5.60 15.83
N GLY A 28 -27.34 6.60 16.71
CA GLY A 28 -27.64 6.39 18.15
C GLY A 28 -26.49 6.60 19.14
N TRP A 29 -25.31 7.06 18.73
CA TRP A 29 -24.21 7.43 19.63
C TRP A 29 -23.93 8.94 19.49
N ASP A 30 -24.35 9.72 20.48
CA ASP A 30 -24.36 11.17 20.44
C ASP A 30 -22.96 11.80 20.32
N TYR A 31 -22.89 12.76 19.42
CA TYR A 31 -21.70 13.40 18.86
C TYR A 31 -21.26 14.59 19.74
N GLN A 32 -20.34 14.39 20.68
CA GLN A 32 -19.48 15.49 21.15
C GLN A 32 -18.28 15.61 20.20
N GLN A 33 -18.48 16.43 19.16
CA GLN A 33 -17.49 17.05 18.25
C GLN A 33 -16.15 16.28 18.14
N MET A 34 -16.13 15.18 17.39
CA MET A 34 -14.87 14.63 16.86
C MET A 34 -14.51 15.42 15.60
N PRO A 35 -13.26 15.91 15.44
CA PRO A 35 -12.81 16.41 14.15
C PRO A 35 -12.94 15.30 13.10
N TYR A 36 -13.36 15.66 11.89
CA TYR A 36 -13.44 14.69 10.81
C TYR A 36 -12.02 14.37 10.33
N ILE A 37 -11.60 13.11 10.44
CA ILE A 37 -10.32 12.62 9.92
C ILE A 37 -10.57 11.97 8.55
N ASP A 38 -9.89 12.48 7.52
CA ASP A 38 -9.97 11.94 6.15
C ASP A 38 -9.12 10.67 5.98
N ALA A 39 -9.12 10.10 4.77
CA ALA A 39 -8.38 8.86 4.50
C ALA A 39 -6.86 9.00 4.66
N TRP A 40 -6.33 10.24 4.59
CA TRP A 40 -4.93 10.58 4.78
C TRP A 40 -4.60 11.04 6.20
N GLY A 41 -5.52 10.86 7.15
CA GLY A 41 -5.26 11.20 8.54
C GLY A 41 -5.27 12.71 8.83
N ARG A 42 -5.88 13.53 7.95
CA ARG A 42 -5.98 14.97 8.13
C ARG A 42 -7.31 15.36 8.77
N GLU A 43 -7.27 16.33 9.68
CA GLU A 43 -8.47 16.99 10.23
C GLU A 43 -9.04 17.95 9.17
N ASP A 44 -9.79 17.45 8.19
CA ASP A 44 -10.35 18.27 7.12
C ASP A 44 -11.78 17.86 6.75
N SER A 45 -12.70 18.83 6.82
CA SER A 45 -14.13 18.69 6.46
C SER A 45 -14.42 18.67 4.95
N SER A 46 -13.40 18.71 4.08
CA SER A 46 -13.53 18.79 2.61
C SER A 46 -14.21 17.60 1.93
N GLY A 47 -14.51 16.53 2.68
CA GLY A 47 -15.23 15.34 2.22
C GLY A 47 -14.31 14.20 1.73
N PRO A 48 -14.87 13.04 1.36
CA PRO A 48 -14.12 11.89 0.85
C PRO A 48 -13.18 12.23 -0.33
N LEU A 49 -11.99 11.62 -0.36
CA LEU A 49 -10.96 11.88 -1.38
C LEU A 49 -11.47 11.71 -2.81
N TRP A 50 -12.20 10.64 -3.10
CA TRP A 50 -12.76 10.36 -4.42
C TRP A 50 -13.73 11.45 -4.92
N LEU A 51 -14.44 12.16 -4.02
CA LEU A 51 -15.27 13.31 -4.40
C LEU A 51 -14.42 14.53 -4.78
N ARG A 52 -13.21 14.66 -4.22
CA ARG A 52 -12.26 15.71 -4.60
C ARG A 52 -11.71 15.42 -6.01
N MET A 53 -11.33 14.17 -6.27
CA MET A 53 -10.84 13.72 -7.58
C MET A 53 -11.92 13.80 -8.68
N ALA A 54 -13.13 13.28 -8.44
CA ALA A 54 -14.22 13.29 -9.42
C ALA A 54 -14.70 14.70 -9.78
N ASN A 55 -14.73 15.63 -8.83
CA ASN A 55 -15.08 17.03 -9.12
C ASN A 55 -14.05 17.71 -10.02
N ASN A 56 -12.76 17.41 -9.85
CA ASN A 56 -11.70 17.99 -10.67
C ASN A 56 -11.68 17.41 -12.10
N PHE A 57 -11.93 16.11 -12.25
CA PHE A 57 -12.09 15.47 -13.56
C PHE A 57 -13.25 16.06 -14.37
N LEU A 58 -14.37 16.38 -13.71
CA LEU A 58 -15.56 16.91 -14.37
C LEU A 58 -15.54 18.44 -14.55
N ASN A 59 -14.73 19.17 -13.78
CA ASN A 59 -14.66 20.63 -13.85
C ASN A 59 -13.24 21.18 -13.63
N PRO A 60 -12.32 20.96 -14.58
CA PRO A 60 -10.91 21.40 -14.46
C PRO A 60 -10.76 22.93 -14.41
N ALA A 61 -11.75 23.70 -14.88
CA ALA A 61 -11.70 25.16 -14.90
C ALA A 61 -12.09 25.83 -13.56
N TYR A 62 -12.64 25.09 -12.59
CA TYR A 62 -13.11 25.62 -11.29
C TYR A 62 -12.37 25.02 -10.07
N THR A 63 -11.16 24.52 -10.27
CA THR A 63 -10.34 23.89 -9.21
C THR A 63 -9.52 24.90 -8.42
N SER A 64 -10.12 25.94 -7.84
CA SER A 64 -9.35 26.96 -7.12
C SER A 64 -9.11 26.66 -5.63
N ASN A 65 -9.74 25.64 -5.03
CA ASN A 65 -9.70 25.45 -3.56
C ASN A 65 -9.62 24.00 -3.06
N LYS A 66 -9.34 23.00 -3.90
CA LYS A 66 -9.16 21.60 -3.43
C LYS A 66 -7.76 21.12 -3.79
N GLN A 67 -6.91 20.95 -2.77
CA GLN A 67 -5.55 20.41 -2.91
C GLN A 67 -5.62 18.95 -3.35
N VAL A 68 -5.58 18.71 -4.66
CA VAL A 68 -5.21 17.42 -5.22
C VAL A 68 -3.69 17.34 -5.19
N THR A 69 -3.17 16.25 -4.65
CA THR A 69 -1.74 15.98 -4.49
C THR A 69 -1.26 15.02 -5.57
N SER A 70 0.04 14.89 -5.77
CA SER A 70 0.63 13.90 -6.69
C SER A 70 0.23 12.46 -6.31
N VAL A 71 0.08 12.18 -5.02
CA VAL A 71 -0.43 10.88 -4.52
C VAL A 71 -1.88 10.66 -4.96
N ASP A 72 -2.73 11.69 -4.87
CA ASP A 72 -4.12 11.60 -5.31
C ASP A 72 -4.23 11.41 -6.83
N GLU A 73 -3.36 12.04 -7.61
CA GLU A 73 -3.30 11.88 -9.07
C GLU A 73 -2.86 10.48 -9.48
N GLU A 74 -1.83 9.93 -8.83
CA GLU A 74 -1.36 8.56 -9.09
C GLU A 74 -2.46 7.54 -8.79
N ILE A 75 -3.13 7.66 -7.65
CA ILE A 75 -4.23 6.75 -7.27
C ILE A 75 -5.37 6.81 -8.29
N GLN A 76 -5.72 8.01 -8.78
CA GLN A 76 -6.72 8.17 -9.83
C GLN A 76 -6.31 7.42 -11.09
N MET A 77 -5.05 7.63 -11.53
CA MET A 77 -4.52 7.02 -12.73
C MET A 77 -4.53 5.49 -12.63
N ILE A 78 -4.03 4.92 -11.53
CA ILE A 78 -4.02 3.46 -11.34
C ILE A 78 -5.45 2.90 -11.29
N TYR A 79 -6.37 3.58 -10.60
CA TYR A 79 -7.78 3.18 -10.59
C TYR A 79 -8.39 3.19 -11.99
N ASP A 80 -8.15 4.24 -12.79
CA ASP A 80 -8.69 4.37 -14.14
C ASP A 80 -8.13 3.32 -15.12
N GLN A 81 -6.85 2.93 -14.97
CA GLN A 81 -6.21 1.94 -15.83
C GLN A 81 -6.58 0.50 -15.46
N THR A 82 -6.72 0.20 -14.16
CA THR A 82 -6.90 -1.18 -13.68
C THR A 82 -8.35 -1.51 -13.32
N GLY A 83 -9.16 -0.50 -13.00
CA GLY A 83 -10.48 -0.68 -12.37
C GLY A 83 -10.41 -1.18 -10.92
N ASP A 84 -9.21 -1.31 -10.34
CA ASP A 84 -9.02 -1.83 -8.99
C ASP A 84 -9.43 -0.79 -7.94
N LYS A 85 -10.55 -1.02 -7.28
CA LYS A 85 -11.08 -0.12 -6.25
C LYS A 85 -10.26 -0.12 -4.96
N THR A 86 -9.42 -1.12 -4.74
CA THR A 86 -8.64 -1.25 -3.50
C THR A 86 -7.56 -0.19 -3.38
N VAL A 87 -7.09 0.36 -4.51
CA VAL A 87 -6.12 1.47 -4.56
C VAL A 87 -6.71 2.80 -4.08
N VAL A 88 -8.04 2.92 -3.96
CA VAL A 88 -8.69 4.13 -3.45
C VAL A 88 -8.67 4.09 -1.93
N PRO A 89 -7.99 5.04 -1.26
CA PRO A 89 -7.80 4.99 0.18
C PRO A 89 -9.14 5.20 0.89
N SER A 90 -9.32 4.44 1.97
CA SER A 90 -10.49 4.52 2.82
C SER A 90 -10.09 4.77 4.27
N ARG A 91 -11.03 5.35 5.00
CA ARG A 91 -10.90 5.54 6.45
C ARG A 91 -10.88 4.16 7.10
N PRO A 92 -10.06 3.97 8.15
CA PRO A 92 -10.09 2.72 8.87
C PRO A 92 -11.41 2.55 9.63
N GLU A 93 -11.73 1.30 9.93
CA GLU A 93 -12.83 0.94 10.79
C GLU A 93 -12.62 1.47 12.22
N ARG A 94 -13.71 1.56 13.00
CA ARG A 94 -13.66 1.99 14.41
C ARG A 94 -13.26 0.87 15.37
N TYR A 95 -12.82 -0.25 14.83
CA TYR A 95 -12.33 -1.40 15.56
C TYR A 95 -11.09 -1.94 14.87
N ILE A 96 -10.29 -2.69 15.62
CA ILE A 96 -9.18 -3.46 15.09
C ILE A 96 -9.38 -4.92 15.45
N THR A 97 -8.69 -5.81 14.74
CA THR A 97 -8.63 -7.23 15.11
C THR A 97 -7.22 -7.53 15.60
N VAL A 98 -7.12 -8.10 16.81
CA VAL A 98 -5.85 -8.51 17.43
C VAL A 98 -6.01 -9.96 17.86
N ASP A 99 -5.13 -10.84 17.39
CA ASP A 99 -5.16 -12.29 17.70
C ASP A 99 -6.54 -12.94 17.41
N GLY A 100 -7.24 -12.46 16.38
CA GLY A 100 -8.58 -12.95 16.00
C GLY A 100 -9.73 -12.34 16.79
N GLU A 101 -9.46 -11.49 17.79
CA GLU A 101 -10.46 -10.80 18.60
C GLU A 101 -10.70 -9.38 18.09
N ARG A 102 -11.98 -9.01 17.94
CA ARG A 102 -12.37 -7.64 17.61
C ARG A 102 -12.31 -6.75 18.84
N ILE A 103 -11.56 -5.66 18.74
CA ILE A 103 -11.42 -4.64 19.77
C ILE A 103 -11.99 -3.33 19.22
N ASP A 104 -13.15 -2.91 19.75
CA ASP A 104 -13.71 -1.59 19.44
C ASP A 104 -12.84 -0.48 20.06
N LEU A 105 -12.45 0.50 19.26
CA LEU A 105 -11.57 1.58 19.69
C LEU A 105 -12.36 2.67 20.45
N SER A 106 -11.77 3.20 21.51
CA SER A 106 -12.24 4.47 22.09
C SER A 106 -12.09 5.60 21.07
N LYS A 107 -12.80 6.72 21.29
CA LYS A 107 -12.68 7.94 20.48
C LYS A 107 -11.20 8.32 20.26
N GLU A 108 -10.46 8.46 21.35
CA GLU A 108 -9.06 8.87 21.33
C GLU A 108 -8.18 7.85 20.57
N LYS A 109 -8.37 6.54 20.81
CA LYS A 109 -7.63 5.50 20.08
C LYS A 109 -7.96 5.48 18.60
N TYR A 110 -9.23 5.71 18.22
CA TYR A 110 -9.62 5.80 16.81
C TYR A 110 -9.00 7.03 16.13
N GLU A 111 -8.99 8.20 16.78
CA GLU A 111 -8.36 9.40 16.25
C GLU A 111 -6.86 9.18 16.04
N GLN A 112 -6.16 8.64 17.06
CA GLN A 112 -4.74 8.29 16.93
C GLN A 112 -4.48 7.28 15.80
N TYR A 113 -5.30 6.22 15.72
CA TYR A 113 -5.18 5.20 14.68
C TYR A 113 -5.40 5.75 13.27
N ALA A 114 -6.49 6.49 13.05
CA ALA A 114 -6.85 7.03 11.75
C ALA A 114 -5.83 8.08 11.28
N THR A 115 -5.38 8.95 12.18
CA THR A 115 -4.37 9.97 11.87
C THR A 115 -3.04 9.33 11.52
N LYS A 116 -2.47 8.48 12.39
CA LYS A 116 -1.16 7.85 12.16
C LYS A 116 -1.16 6.96 10.92
N ARG A 117 -2.18 6.11 10.77
CA ARG A 117 -2.31 5.22 9.60
C ARG A 117 -2.37 6.05 8.31
N GLY A 118 -3.25 7.04 8.25
CA GLY A 118 -3.44 7.84 7.04
C GLY A 118 -2.22 8.68 6.66
N GLN A 119 -1.55 9.27 7.65
CA GLN A 119 -0.33 10.07 7.41
C GLN A 119 0.82 9.20 6.93
N MET A 120 1.02 8.02 7.54
CA MET A 120 2.03 7.05 7.10
C MET A 120 1.78 6.58 5.67
N GLN A 121 0.52 6.27 5.32
CA GLN A 121 0.17 5.90 3.95
C GLN A 121 0.51 7.01 2.95
N PHE A 122 0.14 8.25 3.27
CA PHE A 122 0.36 9.40 2.40
C PHE A 122 1.86 9.68 2.20
N GLU A 123 2.64 9.66 3.28
CA GLU A 123 4.09 9.88 3.24
C GLU A 123 4.81 8.80 2.43
N MET A 124 4.55 7.52 2.73
CA MET A 124 5.18 6.40 2.02
C MET A 124 4.82 6.41 0.53
N LEU A 125 3.55 6.67 0.18
CA LEU A 125 3.16 6.79 -1.23
C LEU A 125 3.85 7.99 -1.89
N GLY A 126 3.95 9.13 -1.21
CA GLY A 126 4.69 10.29 -1.72
C GLY A 126 6.14 9.96 -2.08
N ASN A 127 6.82 9.17 -1.24
CA ASN A 127 8.19 8.71 -1.51
C ASN A 127 8.26 7.69 -2.65
N ILE A 128 7.31 6.75 -2.69
CA ILE A 128 7.29 5.65 -3.66
C ILE A 128 6.99 6.13 -5.08
N ILE A 129 6.04 7.04 -5.29
CA ILE A 129 5.67 7.50 -6.65
C ILE A 129 6.81 8.26 -7.35
N ASP A 130 7.75 8.79 -6.56
CA ASP A 130 8.95 9.44 -7.06
C ASP A 130 10.10 8.46 -7.35
N ASN A 131 9.98 7.19 -6.94
CA ASN A 131 10.99 6.17 -7.16
C ASN A 131 10.99 5.67 -8.63
N PRO A 132 12.15 5.67 -9.32
CA PRO A 132 12.25 5.18 -10.70
C PRO A 132 11.77 3.74 -10.89
N THR A 133 12.01 2.86 -9.91
CA THR A 133 11.59 1.45 -9.93
C THR A 133 10.07 1.36 -10.01
N TYR A 134 9.36 2.12 -9.17
CA TYR A 134 7.90 2.20 -9.20
C TYR A 134 7.39 2.73 -10.54
N ARG A 135 8.01 3.79 -11.08
CA ARG A 135 7.57 4.39 -12.35
C ARG A 135 7.69 3.43 -13.54
N SER A 136 8.66 2.50 -13.50
CA SER A 136 8.83 1.46 -14.53
C SER A 136 7.91 0.25 -14.39
N MET A 137 7.21 0.11 -13.26
CA MET A 137 6.31 -1.02 -13.02
C MET A 137 5.05 -0.96 -13.90
N SER A 138 4.45 -2.14 -14.12
CA SER A 138 3.12 -2.23 -14.72
C SER A 138 2.06 -1.63 -13.79
N ASP A 139 0.92 -1.18 -14.33
CA ASP A 139 -0.15 -0.60 -13.51
C ASP A 139 -0.71 -1.60 -12.48
N THR A 140 -0.67 -2.90 -12.77
CA THR A 140 -1.05 -3.97 -11.82
C THR A 140 -0.04 -4.11 -10.67
N ASP A 141 1.26 -4.01 -10.96
CA ASP A 141 2.29 -4.06 -9.91
C ASP A 141 2.26 -2.79 -9.05
N LYS A 142 1.96 -1.64 -9.66
CA LYS A 142 1.74 -0.39 -8.94
C LYS A 142 0.54 -0.48 -8.00
N ALA A 143 -0.58 -1.08 -8.44
CA ALA A 143 -1.73 -1.35 -7.57
C ALA A 143 -1.34 -2.25 -6.38
N PHE A 144 -0.54 -3.29 -6.62
CA PHE A 144 0.00 -4.15 -5.57
C PHE A 144 0.91 -3.42 -4.58
N VAL A 145 1.74 -2.47 -5.06
CA VAL A 145 2.56 -1.61 -4.20
C VAL A 145 1.68 -0.72 -3.31
N ILE A 146 0.63 -0.10 -3.87
CA ILE A 146 -0.31 0.75 -3.12
C ILE A 146 -0.99 -0.07 -2.01
N ASP A 147 -1.50 -1.25 -2.33
CA ASP A 147 -2.11 -2.15 -1.33
C ASP A 147 -1.11 -2.57 -0.24
N SER A 148 0.13 -2.85 -0.63
CA SER A 148 1.21 -3.18 0.31
C SER A 148 1.52 -2.02 1.28
N VAL A 149 1.52 -0.77 0.80
CA VAL A 149 1.66 0.40 1.67
C VAL A 149 0.49 0.50 2.65
N TYR A 150 -0.73 0.24 2.19
CA TYR A 150 -1.90 0.26 3.05
C TYR A 150 -1.84 -0.80 4.14
N GLU A 151 -1.44 -2.03 3.81
CA GLU A 151 -1.25 -3.10 4.78
C GLU A 151 -0.12 -2.77 5.78
N TYR A 152 1.02 -2.28 5.29
CA TYR A 152 2.15 -1.91 6.15
C TYR A 152 1.76 -0.85 7.17
N ALA A 153 1.16 0.25 6.71
CA ALA A 153 0.76 1.34 7.59
C ALA A 153 -0.33 0.91 8.59
N ASP A 154 -1.26 0.05 8.16
CA ASP A 154 -2.30 -0.50 9.00
C ASP A 154 -1.74 -1.36 10.13
N LYS A 155 -0.92 -2.36 9.80
CA LYS A 155 -0.32 -3.29 10.77
C LYS A 155 0.67 -2.58 11.69
N THR A 156 1.49 -1.68 11.16
CA THR A 156 2.43 -0.88 11.95
C THR A 156 1.67 -0.03 12.97
N THR A 157 0.67 0.73 12.52
CA THR A 157 -0.11 1.56 13.45
C THR A 157 -0.87 0.72 14.47
N LYS A 158 -1.46 -0.43 14.08
CA LYS A 158 -2.09 -1.37 15.00
C LYS A 158 -1.13 -1.84 16.09
N SER A 159 0.13 -2.13 15.73
CA SER A 159 1.15 -2.55 16.69
C SER A 159 1.53 -1.46 17.70
N GLU A 160 1.45 -0.18 17.32
CA GLU A 160 1.75 0.94 18.21
C GLU A 160 0.65 1.23 19.24
N ILE A 161 -0.61 0.97 18.89
CA ILE A 161 -1.78 1.41 19.70
C ILE A 161 -2.44 0.27 20.49
N SER A 162 -1.98 -0.96 20.28
CA SER A 162 -2.55 -2.19 20.84
C SER A 162 -1.47 -3.23 21.14
N SER A 163 -1.88 -4.42 21.58
CA SER A 163 -0.99 -5.57 21.77
C SER A 163 -0.67 -6.33 20.48
N TYR A 164 -1.15 -5.85 19.32
CA TYR A 164 -0.90 -6.47 18.02
C TYR A 164 0.60 -6.64 17.78
N ARG A 165 1.00 -7.86 17.41
CA ARG A 165 2.38 -8.16 17.02
C ARG A 165 2.44 -8.21 15.50
N LEU A 166 3.45 -7.54 14.94
CA LEU A 166 3.71 -7.61 13.51
C LEU A 166 3.90 -9.08 13.08
N ASP A 167 3.31 -9.40 11.94
CA ASP A 167 3.30 -10.72 11.34
C ASP A 167 3.52 -10.64 9.83
N GLY A 168 3.65 -11.81 9.20
CA GLY A 168 3.84 -11.93 7.76
C GLY A 168 5.03 -11.11 7.24
N TRP A 169 4.86 -10.55 6.04
CA TRP A 169 5.91 -9.77 5.38
C TRP A 169 6.18 -8.43 6.07
N VAL A 170 5.18 -7.83 6.75
CA VAL A 170 5.36 -6.56 7.48
C VAL A 170 6.34 -6.73 8.63
N LYS A 171 6.30 -7.88 9.33
CA LYS A 171 7.33 -8.22 10.32
C LYS A 171 8.72 -8.30 9.69
N THR A 172 8.84 -8.98 8.56
CA THR A 172 10.13 -9.12 7.86
C THR A 172 10.65 -7.75 7.39
N ALA A 173 9.79 -6.91 6.83
CA ALA A 173 10.14 -5.54 6.42
C ALA A 173 10.66 -4.72 7.61
N ALA A 174 9.95 -4.74 8.74
CA ALA A 174 10.32 -4.01 9.95
C ALA A 174 11.61 -4.52 10.62
N GLN A 175 12.06 -5.73 10.29
CA GLN A 175 13.30 -6.34 10.79
C GLN A 175 14.45 -6.27 9.78
N SER A 176 14.19 -5.77 8.57
CA SER A 176 15.18 -5.65 7.51
C SER A 176 15.98 -4.33 7.62
N ASP A 177 17.16 -4.29 7.00
CA ASP A 177 17.98 -3.07 6.89
C ASP A 177 17.54 -2.13 5.74
N LEU A 178 16.43 -2.46 5.08
CA LEU A 178 15.80 -1.65 4.04
C LEU A 178 14.83 -0.64 4.65
N SER A 179 14.60 0.47 3.96
CA SER A 179 13.42 1.28 4.25
C SER A 179 12.15 0.45 3.94
N PRO A 180 11.03 0.70 4.64
CA PRO A 180 9.77 0.04 4.33
C PRO A 180 9.36 0.20 2.85
N GLU A 181 9.61 1.38 2.27
CA GLU A 181 9.34 1.68 0.88
C GLU A 181 10.19 0.83 -0.08
N ASP A 182 11.50 0.73 0.16
CA ASP A 182 12.39 -0.12 -0.64
C ASP A 182 12.02 -1.59 -0.52
N TYR A 183 11.68 -2.05 0.69
CA TYR A 183 11.22 -3.42 0.90
C TYR A 183 9.93 -3.71 0.12
N ILE A 184 8.96 -2.80 0.13
CA ILE A 184 7.70 -2.95 -0.61
C ILE A 184 7.95 -3.03 -2.11
N LEU A 185 8.82 -2.17 -2.64
CA LEU A 185 9.18 -2.19 -4.06
C LEU A 185 9.89 -3.49 -4.45
N PHE A 186 10.82 -3.96 -3.62
CA PHE A 186 11.48 -5.24 -3.80
C PHE A 186 10.50 -6.42 -3.74
N ARG A 187 9.57 -6.39 -2.79
CA ARG A 187 8.51 -7.40 -2.66
C ARG A 187 7.66 -7.44 -3.93
N ALA A 188 7.23 -6.29 -4.44
CA ALA A 188 6.46 -6.22 -5.68
C ALA A 188 7.23 -6.83 -6.87
N ALA A 189 8.54 -6.56 -6.96
CA ALA A 189 9.37 -7.11 -8.03
C ALA A 189 9.65 -8.62 -7.93
N THR A 190 9.40 -9.25 -6.78
CA THR A 190 9.84 -10.63 -6.50
C THR A 190 8.75 -11.60 -6.04
N VAL A 191 7.59 -11.11 -5.62
CA VAL A 191 6.52 -11.93 -5.01
C VAL A 191 6.05 -13.06 -5.93
N ASP A 192 5.91 -12.77 -7.23
CA ASP A 192 5.42 -13.72 -8.24
C ASP A 192 6.53 -14.56 -8.88
N ILE A 193 7.77 -14.43 -8.40
CA ILE A 193 8.88 -15.24 -8.91
C ILE A 193 8.78 -16.65 -8.35
N GLU A 194 8.49 -17.58 -9.26
CA GLU A 194 8.49 -19.01 -9.01
C GLU A 194 9.70 -19.71 -9.61
N GLY A 195 10.05 -20.85 -9.00
CA GLY A 195 11.05 -21.75 -9.57
C GLY A 195 10.51 -22.45 -10.82
N ASP A 196 11.37 -22.56 -11.83
CA ASP A 196 11.06 -23.27 -13.08
C ASP A 196 10.66 -24.71 -12.78
N LYS A 197 9.78 -25.26 -13.61
CA LYS A 197 9.34 -26.65 -13.53
C LYS A 197 10.05 -27.47 -14.60
N ASP A 198 10.49 -28.67 -14.23
CA ASP A 198 10.98 -29.65 -15.19
C ASP A 198 9.82 -30.26 -16.01
N GLU A 199 10.14 -31.15 -16.94
CA GLU A 199 9.18 -31.86 -17.79
C GLU A 199 8.13 -32.66 -16.99
N ASN A 200 8.40 -32.97 -15.72
CA ASN A 200 7.51 -33.70 -14.81
C ASN A 200 6.74 -32.77 -13.86
N GLY A 201 6.85 -31.45 -14.01
CA GLY A 201 6.20 -30.46 -13.15
C GLY A 201 6.90 -30.25 -11.80
N LYS A 202 8.10 -30.80 -11.59
CA LYS A 202 8.87 -30.63 -10.35
C LYS A 202 9.70 -29.36 -10.42
N THR A 203 9.73 -28.59 -9.33
CA THR A 203 10.56 -27.38 -9.24
C THR A 203 12.05 -27.72 -9.40
N ILE A 204 12.71 -27.05 -10.34
CA ILE A 204 14.15 -27.12 -10.55
C ILE A 204 14.85 -26.44 -9.37
N PRO A 205 15.74 -27.13 -8.63
CA PRO A 205 16.43 -26.54 -7.49
C PRO A 205 17.24 -25.29 -7.88
N GLY A 206 17.17 -24.25 -7.04
CA GLY A 206 17.93 -23.01 -7.22
C GLY A 206 17.43 -22.05 -8.30
N SER A 207 16.49 -22.47 -9.16
CA SER A 207 16.01 -21.61 -10.27
C SER A 207 15.29 -20.35 -9.76
N LYS A 208 14.52 -20.46 -8.67
CA LYS A 208 13.88 -19.29 -8.03
C LYS A 208 14.93 -18.30 -7.53
N LYS A 209 15.93 -18.78 -6.77
CA LYS A 209 17.02 -17.95 -6.26
C LYS A 209 17.72 -17.23 -7.40
N LYS A 210 18.07 -17.93 -8.49
CA LYS A 210 18.69 -17.33 -9.68
C LYS A 210 17.85 -16.19 -10.27
N LYS A 211 16.53 -16.36 -10.40
CA LYS A 211 15.65 -15.30 -10.91
C LYS A 211 15.57 -14.10 -9.98
N VAL A 212 15.49 -14.32 -8.66
CA VAL A 212 15.50 -13.23 -7.66
C VAL A 212 16.83 -12.47 -7.71
N LEU A 213 17.97 -13.18 -7.78
CA LEU A 213 19.28 -12.54 -7.91
C LEU A 213 19.41 -11.70 -9.18
N ASN A 214 18.84 -12.15 -10.30
CA ASN A 214 18.81 -11.36 -11.53
C ASN A 214 18.00 -10.07 -11.37
N VAL A 215 16.86 -10.13 -10.65
CA VAL A 215 16.08 -8.91 -10.35
C VAL A 215 16.89 -7.95 -9.50
N ILE A 216 17.53 -8.42 -8.43
CA ILE A 216 18.37 -7.58 -7.55
C ILE A 216 19.54 -6.98 -8.33
N ASP A 217 20.20 -7.75 -9.20
CA ASP A 217 21.35 -7.28 -9.97
C ASP A 217 20.99 -6.17 -10.97
N GLN A 218 19.78 -6.24 -11.53
CA GLN A 218 19.24 -5.25 -12.47
C GLN A 218 18.74 -3.97 -11.77
N MET A 219 18.61 -3.97 -10.44
CA MET A 219 18.25 -2.76 -9.71
C MET A 219 19.39 -1.74 -9.79
N ASN A 220 19.04 -0.51 -10.19
CA ASN A 220 19.98 0.61 -10.30
C ASN A 220 20.30 1.22 -8.92
N VAL A 221 20.92 0.41 -8.05
CA VAL A 221 21.32 0.74 -6.68
C VAL A 221 22.74 0.24 -6.42
N SER A 222 23.38 0.67 -5.33
CA SER A 222 24.72 0.19 -4.97
C SER A 222 24.71 -1.28 -4.57
N ASP A 223 25.86 -1.94 -4.68
CA ASP A 223 26.02 -3.34 -4.25
C ASP A 223 25.70 -3.53 -2.76
N GLU A 224 25.99 -2.53 -1.92
CA GLU A 224 25.57 -2.51 -0.51
C GLU A 224 24.05 -2.56 -0.33
N VAL A 225 23.29 -1.92 -1.22
CA VAL A 225 21.82 -1.98 -1.20
C VAL A 225 21.32 -3.30 -1.79
N LYS A 226 22.00 -3.84 -2.81
CA LYS A 226 21.73 -5.19 -3.34
C LYS A 226 21.88 -6.27 -2.26
N ASP A 227 22.87 -6.14 -1.38
CA ASP A 227 23.04 -7.06 -0.24
C ASP A 227 21.87 -7.03 0.72
N LYS A 228 21.32 -5.85 0.99
CA LYS A 228 20.12 -5.72 1.82
C LYS A 228 18.92 -6.40 1.18
N TYR A 229 18.74 -6.28 -0.14
CA TYR A 229 17.70 -7.02 -0.86
C TYR A 229 17.93 -8.54 -0.82
N TYR A 230 19.18 -8.98 -0.89
CA TYR A 230 19.55 -10.39 -0.77
C TYR A 230 19.16 -10.96 0.61
N TYR A 231 19.44 -10.24 1.69
CA TYR A 231 19.03 -10.66 3.04
C TYR A 231 17.52 -10.56 3.24
N ALA A 232 16.88 -9.53 2.67
CA ALA A 232 15.42 -9.39 2.68
C ALA A 232 14.71 -10.53 1.93
N ALA A 233 15.36 -11.13 0.94
CA ALA A 233 14.91 -12.35 0.25
C ALA A 233 15.00 -13.62 1.11
N GLY A 234 15.64 -13.54 2.29
CA GLY A 234 15.85 -14.66 3.21
C GLY A 234 17.03 -15.56 2.82
N TYR A 235 18.01 -15.04 2.09
CA TYR A 235 19.22 -15.79 1.74
C TYR A 235 20.34 -15.58 2.77
N ASP A 236 21.12 -16.64 3.00
CA ASP A 236 22.13 -16.69 4.05
C ASP A 236 23.39 -15.86 3.72
N GLU A 237 23.95 -15.20 4.74
CA GLU A 237 25.16 -14.37 4.66
C GLU A 237 26.39 -15.14 4.18
N ASP A 238 26.50 -16.42 4.51
CA ASP A 238 27.61 -17.27 4.06
C ASP A 238 27.62 -17.51 2.53
N THR A 239 26.51 -17.21 1.84
CA THR A 239 26.38 -17.36 0.38
C THR A 239 26.32 -16.01 -0.35
N ILE A 240 26.49 -14.87 0.33
CA ILE A 240 26.45 -13.54 -0.30
C ILE A 240 27.57 -13.35 -1.34
N SER A 241 28.74 -13.95 -1.12
CA SER A 241 29.88 -13.88 -2.04
C SER A 241 29.59 -14.49 -3.41
N ASP A 242 28.57 -15.34 -3.51
CA ASP A 242 28.14 -15.97 -4.77
C ASP A 242 27.17 -15.07 -5.57
N ALA A 243 26.76 -13.93 -5.02
CA ALA A 243 25.86 -13.01 -5.70
C ALA A 243 26.54 -12.40 -6.95
N PRO A 244 25.78 -12.16 -8.03
CA PRO A 244 26.34 -11.73 -9.31
C PRO A 244 27.04 -10.36 -9.26
N TRP A 245 26.69 -9.49 -8.30
CA TRP A 245 27.34 -8.20 -8.09
C TRP A 245 28.61 -8.28 -7.21
N HIS A 246 28.87 -9.41 -6.56
CA HIS A 246 30.11 -9.67 -5.81
C HIS A 246 31.12 -10.53 -6.57
N GLY A 247 30.65 -11.30 -7.56
CA GLY A 247 31.49 -12.15 -8.39
C GLY A 247 32.29 -11.37 -9.43
N TRP A 248 33.61 -11.62 -9.51
CA TRP A 248 34.39 -11.26 -10.70
C TRP A 248 33.74 -11.93 -11.92
N GLY A 249 33.40 -11.11 -12.92
CA GLY A 249 32.60 -11.52 -14.07
C GLY A 249 33.05 -12.83 -14.71
N TRP A 250 32.14 -13.79 -14.79
CA TRP A 250 32.25 -14.95 -15.67
C TRP A 250 31.42 -14.66 -16.92
N TRP A 251 32.08 -14.09 -17.93
CA TRP A 251 31.69 -14.18 -19.34
C TRP A 251 32.28 -15.46 -19.94
#